data_AF-A0A966YD93-F1
#
_entry.id   AF-A0A966YD93-F1
#
_cell.length_a   1.000
_cell.length_b   1.000
_cell.length_c   1.000
_cell.angle_alpha   90.00
_cell.angle_beta   90.00
_cell.angle_gamma   90.00
#
_symmetry.space_group_name_H-M   'P 1'
#
loop_
_entity.id
_entity.type
_entity.pdbx_description
1 polymer ?
#
loop_
_entity_poly.entity_id
_entity_poly.type
_entity_poly.pdbx_seq_one_letter_code
_entity_poly.pdbx_strand_id
1 'polypeptide(L)'
;LIRRGSDSSELDEEQTERFIAGQLEHLHQMRRYAQAARCRHAALSEYFGQTYEESHCGGCDVCLGETQNLPDSHVTAQKIISCVARVGERFGVRHVSEVLRGAKTAAIQRYRHERLSTYGLLAELDQRTCENLVHQLLDQDYLSRSSGDRPVVTLNARSWEVLRDQREVVLLEPRLKQANRSRSEADDWEGVDRNLFERLRQWRRRVADSRGKPAWTILDDKALRSIAREQPDSPAALLRCKGIGEKRLADHGTAILEIIRGGK
;
A
#
# COMPACT_ATOMS: atom_id res chain seq x y z
N LEU A 1 -8.94 15.85 -16.93
CA LEU A 1 -10.07 16.60 -16.34
C LEU A 1 -9.63 17.60 -15.25
N ILE A 2 -8.42 18.17 -15.34
CA ILE A 2 -8.06 19.38 -14.58
C ILE A 2 -7.17 20.23 -15.49
N ARG A 3 -7.78 21.21 -16.15
CA ARG A 3 -7.16 22.43 -16.72
C ARG A 3 -8.29 23.32 -17.25
N ARG A 4 -8.83 24.13 -16.34
CA ARG A 4 -9.73 25.30 -16.51
C ARG A 4 -10.08 25.72 -15.06
N GLY A 5 -9.81 26.90 -14.56
CA GLY A 5 -9.14 28.07 -15.09
C GLY A 5 -8.73 28.92 -13.88
N SER A 6 -7.55 29.50 -13.95
CA SER A 6 -7.18 30.66 -13.16
C SER A 6 -7.94 31.85 -13.74
N ASP A 7 -9.13 32.13 -13.20
CA ASP A 7 -9.75 33.45 -13.23
C ASP A 7 -10.87 33.47 -12.18
N SER A 8 -10.88 34.55 -11.39
CA SER A 8 -11.80 34.89 -10.28
C SER A 8 -11.77 33.99 -9.03
N SER A 9 -10.80 34.20 -8.13
CA SER A 9 -11.01 33.93 -6.70
C SER A 9 -11.74 35.13 -6.07
N GLU A 10 -13.05 35.22 -6.29
CA GLU A 10 -13.94 36.11 -5.51
C GLU A 10 -14.33 35.44 -4.18
N LEU A 11 -13.37 34.82 -3.50
CA LEU A 11 -13.57 34.36 -2.13
C LEU A 11 -13.06 35.47 -1.22
N ASP A 12 -13.92 35.96 -0.33
CA ASP A 12 -13.46 36.81 0.75
C ASP A 12 -12.46 36.04 1.66
N GLU A 13 -11.82 36.76 2.59
CA GLU A 13 -10.78 36.19 3.44
C GLU A 13 -11.31 35.03 4.29
N GLU A 14 -12.54 35.15 4.81
CA GLU A 14 -13.21 34.12 5.60
C GLU A 14 -13.59 32.89 4.76
N GLN A 15 -14.07 33.10 3.53
CA GLN A 15 -14.39 32.04 2.57
C GLN A 15 -13.13 31.31 2.11
N THR A 16 -12.03 32.03 1.93
CA THR A 16 -10.73 31.45 1.58
C THR A 16 -10.20 30.59 2.72
N GLU A 17 -10.26 31.09 3.97
CA GLU A 17 -9.88 30.31 5.16
C GLU A 17 -10.72 29.04 5.30
N ARG A 18 -12.05 29.14 5.15
CA ARG A 18 -12.96 27.98 5.19
C ARG A 18 -12.68 26.97 4.07
N PHE A 19 -12.39 27.46 2.86
CA PHE A 19 -12.04 26.60 1.74
C PHE A 19 -10.73 25.83 2.00
N ILE A 20 -9.69 26.54 2.46
CA ILE A 20 -8.39 25.94 2.82
C ILE A 20 -8.58 24.91 3.95
N ALA A 21 -9.34 25.24 4.98
CA ALA A 21 -9.64 24.33 6.08
C ALA A 21 -10.34 23.04 5.59
N GLY A 22 -11.31 23.16 4.68
CA GLY A 22 -11.97 22.00 4.07
C GLY A 22 -11.01 21.13 3.23
N GLN A 23 -10.12 21.73 2.46
CA GLN A 23 -9.11 20.99 1.68
C GLN A 23 -8.10 20.28 2.59
N LEU A 24 -7.67 20.92 3.68
CA LEU A 24 -6.80 20.30 4.69
C LEU A 24 -7.49 19.11 5.38
N GLU A 25 -8.78 19.22 5.69
CA GLU A 25 -9.52 18.10 6.28
C GLU A 25 -9.60 16.91 5.32
N HIS A 26 -9.87 17.13 4.02
CA HIS A 26 -9.83 16.05 3.02
C HIS A 26 -8.45 15.40 2.92
N LEU A 27 -7.37 16.20 2.98
CA LEU A 27 -6.00 15.68 2.99
C LEU A 27 -5.73 14.82 4.23
N HIS A 28 -6.16 15.27 5.41
CA HIS A 28 -6.04 14.50 6.65
C HIS A 28 -6.86 13.20 6.61
N GLN A 29 -8.04 13.22 5.99
CA GLN A 29 -8.86 12.02 5.78
C GLN A 29 -8.16 11.02 4.85
N MET A 30 -7.56 11.49 3.76
CA MET A 30 -6.79 10.64 2.84
C MET A 30 -5.54 10.04 3.51
N ARG A 31 -4.84 10.80 4.36
CA ARG A 31 -3.68 10.31 5.12
C ARG A 31 -4.09 9.23 6.13
N ARG A 32 -5.16 9.47 6.89
CA ARG A 32 -5.77 8.44 7.75
C ARG A 32 -6.14 7.18 6.96
N TYR A 33 -6.75 7.33 5.79
CA TYR A 33 -7.10 6.20 4.93
C TYR A 33 -5.87 5.40 4.50
N ALA A 34 -4.78 6.05 4.12
CA ALA A 34 -3.56 5.39 3.65
C ALA A 34 -2.80 4.67 4.78
N GLN A 35 -2.90 5.16 6.02
CA GLN A 35 -2.08 4.69 7.14
C GLN A 35 -2.83 3.82 8.15
N ALA A 36 -4.17 3.84 8.14
CA ALA A 36 -4.93 3.04 9.09
C ALA A 36 -4.78 1.54 8.80
N ALA A 37 -4.54 0.75 9.84
CA ALA A 37 -4.66 -0.71 9.79
C ALA A 37 -6.11 -1.16 9.98
N ARG A 38 -7.00 -0.60 9.16
CA ARG A 38 -8.41 -1.01 9.08
C ARG A 38 -8.74 -1.38 7.65
N CYS A 39 -9.76 -2.23 7.46
CA CYS A 39 -10.21 -2.64 6.13
C CYS A 39 -10.39 -1.41 5.21
N ARG A 40 -9.70 -1.39 4.06
CA ARG A 40 -9.78 -0.28 3.10
C ARG A 40 -11.19 -0.08 2.58
N HIS A 41 -11.92 -1.17 2.34
CA HIS A 41 -13.28 -1.11 1.84
C HIS A 41 -14.22 -0.45 2.86
N ALA A 42 -14.25 -0.96 4.09
CA ALA A 42 -14.95 -0.33 5.22
C ALA A 42 -14.62 1.17 5.33
N ALA A 43 -13.32 1.51 5.27
CA ALA A 43 -12.89 2.90 5.37
C ALA A 43 -13.43 3.81 4.26
N LEU A 44 -13.55 3.31 3.03
CA LEU A 44 -14.11 4.04 1.90
C LEU A 44 -15.65 4.11 1.98
N SER A 45 -16.31 3.01 2.32
CA SER A 45 -17.77 2.97 2.48
C SER A 45 -18.23 3.98 3.52
N GLU A 46 -17.61 3.97 4.71
CA GLU A 46 -17.93 4.88 5.80
C GLU A 46 -17.64 6.34 5.42
N TYR A 47 -16.57 6.60 4.68
CA TYR A 47 -16.24 7.95 4.19
C TYR A 47 -17.37 8.54 3.33
N PHE A 48 -18.03 7.71 2.53
CA PHE A 48 -19.18 8.08 1.71
C PHE A 48 -20.53 7.89 2.42
N GLY A 49 -20.53 7.71 3.75
CA GLY A 49 -21.75 7.63 4.56
C GLY A 49 -22.45 6.27 4.52
N GLN A 50 -21.79 5.21 4.04
CA GLN A 50 -22.32 3.85 4.05
C GLN A 50 -21.74 3.07 5.22
N THR A 51 -22.59 2.64 6.15
CA THR A 51 -22.19 1.74 7.22
C THR A 51 -21.76 0.40 6.64
N TYR A 52 -20.58 -0.08 7.03
CA TYR A 52 -20.07 -1.38 6.65
C TYR A 52 -20.03 -2.28 7.89
N GLU A 53 -20.93 -3.26 7.96
CA GLU A 53 -21.13 -4.09 9.15
C GLU A 53 -20.05 -5.17 9.32
N GLU A 54 -19.38 -5.55 8.25
CA GLU A 54 -18.32 -6.54 8.28
C GLU A 54 -16.97 -5.94 8.73
N SER A 55 -16.21 -6.70 9.51
CA SER A 55 -14.87 -6.26 9.95
C SER A 55 -13.79 -6.43 8.87
N HIS A 56 -14.06 -7.21 7.81
CA HIS A 56 -13.11 -7.51 6.75
C HIS A 56 -13.77 -7.60 5.38
N CYS A 57 -13.12 -7.09 4.32
CA CYS A 57 -13.61 -7.28 2.95
C CYS A 57 -12.99 -8.48 2.22
N GLY A 58 -11.99 -9.13 2.82
CA GLY A 58 -11.27 -10.27 2.23
C GLY A 58 -10.44 -9.96 0.97
N GLY A 59 -10.38 -8.70 0.52
CA GLY A 59 -9.76 -8.33 -0.76
C GLY A 59 -8.84 -7.11 -0.76
N CYS A 60 -8.64 -6.43 0.38
CA CYS A 60 -7.68 -5.32 0.48
C CYS A 60 -6.37 -5.75 1.15
N ASP A 61 -5.32 -4.95 0.98
CA ASP A 61 -3.98 -5.15 1.56
C ASP A 61 -4.03 -5.39 3.08
N VAL A 62 -4.91 -4.68 3.80
CA VAL A 62 -5.08 -4.85 5.24
C VAL A 62 -5.74 -6.19 5.59
N CYS A 63 -6.86 -6.54 4.96
CA CYS A 63 -7.58 -7.79 5.23
C CYS A 63 -6.81 -9.03 4.76
N LEU A 64 -5.97 -8.89 3.74
CA LEU A 64 -5.08 -9.94 3.26
C LEU A 64 -3.85 -10.13 4.18
N GLY A 65 -3.73 -9.33 5.24
CA GLY A 65 -2.61 -9.40 6.20
C GLY A 65 -1.30 -8.90 5.61
N GLU A 66 -1.35 -8.12 4.53
CA GLU A 66 -0.15 -7.56 3.89
C GLU A 66 0.34 -6.30 4.63
N THR A 67 -0.46 -5.72 5.51
CA THR A 67 -0.04 -4.63 6.41
C THR A 67 -0.14 -5.10 7.85
N GLN A 68 0.92 -4.91 8.63
CA GLN A 68 0.95 -5.23 10.06
C GLN A 68 1.21 -3.96 10.86
N ASN A 69 0.53 -3.83 12.00
CA ASN A 69 0.87 -2.79 12.97
C ASN A 69 2.18 -3.14 13.63
N LEU A 70 3.02 -2.13 13.87
CA LEU A 70 4.18 -2.27 14.72
C LEU A 70 3.70 -2.55 16.16
N PRO A 71 4.07 -3.67 16.79
CA PRO A 71 3.56 -4.04 18.12
C PRO A 71 3.74 -2.94 19.17
N ASP A 72 4.90 -2.28 19.18
CA ASP A 72 5.24 -1.21 20.12
C ASP A 72 5.07 0.19 19.49
N SER A 73 4.01 0.38 18.68
CA SER A 73 3.77 1.62 17.93
C SER A 73 3.87 2.87 18.80
N HIS A 74 3.16 2.90 19.93
CA HIS A 74 3.07 4.09 20.78
C HIS A 74 4.42 4.41 21.46
N VAL A 75 5.07 3.40 22.05
CA VAL A 75 6.39 3.56 22.69
C VAL A 75 7.43 3.96 21.65
N THR A 76 7.38 3.39 20.45
CA THR A 76 8.28 3.76 19.34
C THR A 76 8.07 5.20 18.90
N ALA A 77 6.82 5.65 18.81
CA ALA A 77 6.49 7.05 18.54
C ALA A 77 7.07 7.98 19.62
N GLN A 78 6.90 7.64 20.90
CA GLN A 78 7.45 8.41 22.01
C GLN A 78 8.98 8.50 21.96
N LYS A 79 9.68 7.41 21.64
CA LYS A 79 11.15 7.39 21.43
C LYS A 79 11.56 8.37 20.33
N ILE A 80 10.87 8.34 19.19
CA ILE A 80 11.18 9.21 18.04
C ILE A 80 10.93 10.68 18.39
N ILE A 81 9.75 11.01 18.93
CA ILE A 81 9.38 12.38 19.31
C ILE A 81 10.34 12.91 20.38
N SER A 82 10.67 12.08 21.37
CA SER A 82 11.69 12.37 22.39
C SER A 82 13.07 12.68 21.81
N CYS A 83 13.44 12.00 20.72
CA CYS A 83 14.70 12.26 20.04
C CYS A 83 14.67 13.59 19.31
N VAL A 84 13.58 13.93 18.60
CA VAL A 84 13.40 15.23 17.92
C VAL A 84 13.55 16.38 18.92
N ALA A 85 12.95 16.26 20.11
CA ALA A 85 13.11 17.22 21.20
C ALA A 85 14.58 17.39 21.64
N ARG A 86 15.29 16.26 21.85
CA ARG A 86 16.66 16.25 22.38
C ARG A 86 17.72 16.71 21.39
N VAL A 87 17.49 16.52 20.09
CA VAL A 87 18.35 17.09 19.03
C VAL A 87 18.03 18.57 18.75
N GLY A 88 17.08 19.14 19.49
CA GLY A 88 16.74 20.56 19.48
C GLY A 88 16.05 21.03 18.20
N GLU A 89 15.31 20.16 17.51
CA GLU A 89 14.50 20.53 16.32
C GLU A 89 15.30 21.16 15.16
N ARG A 90 16.60 20.84 15.07
CA ARG A 90 17.54 21.41 14.08
C ARG A 90 17.94 20.47 12.96
N PHE A 91 17.36 19.27 12.94
CA PHE A 91 17.83 18.17 12.10
C PHE A 91 16.71 17.52 11.31
N GLY A 92 17.05 17.06 10.11
CA GLY A 92 16.15 16.30 9.26
C GLY A 92 16.01 14.84 9.69
N VAL A 93 15.06 14.15 9.03
CA VAL A 93 14.69 12.75 9.29
C VAL A 93 15.89 11.80 9.36
N ARG A 94 16.86 11.94 8.43
CA ARG A 94 18.04 11.09 8.38
C ARG A 94 18.86 11.14 9.66
N HIS A 95 19.19 12.33 10.16
CA HIS A 95 20.02 12.49 11.35
C HIS A 95 19.29 12.06 12.62
N VAL A 96 17.98 12.36 12.72
CA VAL A 96 17.13 11.86 13.81
C VAL A 96 17.18 10.31 13.86
N SER A 97 17.06 9.68 12.69
CA SER A 97 17.13 8.22 12.56
C SER A 97 18.52 7.66 12.88
N GLU A 98 19.59 8.35 12.47
CA GLU A 98 20.97 7.98 12.81
C GLU A 98 21.21 8.02 14.33
N VAL A 99 20.67 9.03 15.04
CA VAL A 99 20.78 9.13 16.51
C VAL A 99 20.00 7.99 17.18
N LEU A 100 18.73 7.78 16.81
CA LEU A 100 17.88 6.72 17.38
C LEU A 100 18.49 5.33 17.23
N ARG A 101 19.17 5.07 16.12
CA ARG A 101 19.82 3.79 15.84
C ARG A 101 21.21 3.64 16.45
N GLY A 102 21.75 4.69 17.07
CA GLY A 102 23.09 4.65 17.63
C GLY A 102 24.18 4.62 16.56
N ALA A 103 23.97 5.28 15.42
CA ALA A 103 24.97 5.31 14.34
C ALA A 103 26.24 6.07 14.78
N LYS A 104 27.37 5.72 14.18
CA LYS A 104 28.68 6.33 14.45
C LYS A 104 29.10 7.24 13.30
N THR A 105 28.27 8.25 12.98
CA THR A 105 28.56 9.21 11.92
C THR A 105 29.36 10.41 12.44
N ALA A 106 30.12 11.07 11.57
CA ALA A 106 30.87 12.28 11.93
C ALA A 106 29.95 13.41 12.43
N ALA A 107 28.72 13.49 11.91
CA ALA A 107 27.71 14.44 12.37
C ALA A 107 27.32 14.19 13.83
N ILE A 108 27.06 12.94 14.21
CA ILE A 108 26.71 12.58 15.59
C ILE A 108 27.81 12.99 16.57
N GLN A 109 29.06 12.65 16.28
CA GLN A 109 30.21 13.01 17.12
C GLN A 109 30.40 14.54 17.20
N ARG A 110 30.25 15.24 16.07
CA ARG A 110 30.38 16.70 16.00
C ARG A 110 29.37 17.40 16.93
N TYR A 111 28.13 16.92 16.96
CA TYR A 111 27.07 17.50 17.80
C TYR A 111 26.97 16.84 19.18
N ARG A 112 27.84 15.87 19.50
CA ARG A 112 27.85 15.11 20.75
C ARG A 112 26.54 14.38 21.05
N HIS A 113 25.85 13.95 19.99
CA HIS A 113 24.54 13.30 20.12
C HIS A 113 24.64 11.85 20.63
N GLU A 114 25.84 11.27 20.68
CA GLU A 114 26.11 9.98 21.33
C GLU A 114 25.85 9.99 22.84
N ARG A 115 25.74 11.18 23.45
CA ARG A 115 25.48 11.36 24.88
C ARG A 115 24.00 11.52 25.22
N LEU A 116 23.14 11.64 24.21
CA LEU A 116 21.71 11.82 24.43
C LEU A 116 21.09 10.52 24.94
N SER A 117 20.12 10.61 25.84
CA SER A 117 19.41 9.41 26.34
C SER A 117 18.59 8.70 25.25
N THR A 118 18.38 9.34 24.10
CA THR A 118 17.70 8.75 22.94
C THR A 118 18.64 8.09 21.94
N TYR A 119 19.95 8.16 22.19
CA TYR A 119 20.94 7.52 21.33
C TYR A 119 20.84 5.99 21.44
N GLY A 120 20.60 5.32 20.32
CA GLY A 120 20.53 3.85 20.28
C GLY A 120 19.25 3.23 20.84
N LEU A 121 18.18 3.99 21.10
CA LEU A 121 16.89 3.45 21.59
C LEU A 121 16.13 2.56 20.58
N LEU A 122 16.52 2.62 19.31
CA LEU A 122 16.00 1.83 18.19
C LEU A 122 17.16 1.18 17.39
N ALA A 123 18.18 0.68 18.10
CA ALA A 123 19.37 0.10 17.49
C ALA A 123 19.08 -1.17 16.65
N GLU A 124 17.96 -1.83 16.90
CA GLU A 124 17.46 -2.99 16.17
C GLU A 124 16.99 -2.68 14.75
N LEU A 125 16.64 -1.42 14.46
CA LEU A 125 16.12 -1.03 13.15
C LEU A 125 17.25 -0.68 12.17
N ASP A 126 17.02 -0.90 10.87
CA ASP A 126 17.86 -0.33 9.83
C ASP A 126 17.52 1.16 9.55
N GLN A 127 18.36 1.84 8.77
CA GLN A 127 18.22 3.28 8.52
C GLN A 127 16.88 3.60 7.86
N ARG A 128 16.55 2.84 6.82
CA ARG A 128 15.39 3.08 5.99
C ARG A 128 14.10 2.80 6.76
N THR A 129 14.12 1.76 7.58
CA THR A 129 13.01 1.36 8.45
C THR A 129 12.77 2.44 9.51
N CYS A 130 13.81 2.94 10.17
CA CYS A 130 13.68 4.05 11.13
C CYS A 130 13.18 5.35 10.46
N GLU A 131 13.75 5.72 9.31
CA GLU A 131 13.28 6.89 8.54
C GLU A 131 11.80 6.74 8.15
N ASN A 132 11.36 5.55 7.73
CA ASN A 132 9.96 5.29 7.42
C ASN A 132 9.04 5.54 8.61
N LEU A 133 9.40 5.12 9.82
CA LEU A 133 8.61 5.38 11.02
C LEU A 133 8.54 6.88 11.34
N VAL A 134 9.64 7.63 11.19
CA VAL A 134 9.64 9.10 11.33
C VAL A 134 8.71 9.74 10.30
N HIS A 135 8.74 9.26 9.06
CA HIS A 135 7.83 9.70 8.00
C HIS A 135 6.37 9.39 8.33
N GLN A 136 6.05 8.24 8.90
CA GLN A 136 4.69 7.93 9.33
C GLN A 136 4.19 8.91 10.40
N LEU A 137 5.03 9.32 11.35
CA LEU A 137 4.65 10.33 12.36
C LEU A 137 4.44 11.71 11.75
N LEU A 138 5.27 12.08 10.78
CA LEU A 138 5.07 13.31 10.00
C LEU A 138 3.76 13.24 9.21
N ASP A 139 3.48 12.10 8.58
CA ASP A 139 2.28 11.82 7.79
C ASP A 139 1.01 11.67 8.66
N GLN A 140 1.14 11.53 9.98
CA GLN A 140 0.03 11.57 10.95
C GLN A 140 -0.08 12.91 11.70
N ASP A 141 0.75 13.89 11.34
CA ASP A 141 0.87 15.20 12.01
C ASP A 141 1.27 15.12 13.49
N TYR A 142 1.91 14.03 13.91
CA TYR A 142 2.57 13.95 15.22
C TYR A 142 3.91 14.67 15.26
N LEU A 143 4.46 14.99 14.09
CA LEU A 143 5.64 15.82 13.89
C LEU A 143 5.36 16.80 12.74
N SER A 144 6.09 17.90 12.71
CA SER A 144 6.01 18.91 11.65
C SER A 144 7.33 19.01 10.88
N ARG A 145 7.30 19.68 9.73
CA ARG A 145 8.49 20.06 8.95
C ARG A 145 8.58 21.56 8.81
N SER A 146 9.78 22.11 8.97
CA SER A 146 10.04 23.49 8.59
C SER A 146 9.94 23.68 7.07
N SER A 147 9.62 24.88 6.62
CA SER A 147 9.73 25.29 5.22
C SER A 147 11.18 25.57 4.82
N GLY A 148 11.46 25.58 3.50
CA GLY A 148 12.76 25.93 2.92
C GLY A 148 13.56 24.75 2.34
N ASP A 149 14.76 25.06 1.83
CA ASP A 149 15.61 24.11 1.07
C ASP A 149 16.19 22.96 1.90
N ARG A 150 16.20 23.10 3.24
CA ARG A 150 16.71 22.07 4.15
C ARG A 150 15.71 21.87 5.31
N PRO A 151 14.58 21.18 5.06
CA PRO A 151 13.52 21.03 6.03
C PRO A 151 13.99 20.20 7.23
N VAL A 152 13.78 20.74 8.43
CA VAL A 152 14.05 20.06 9.71
C VAL A 152 12.76 19.51 10.31
N VAL A 153 12.89 18.49 11.15
CA VAL A 153 11.75 17.90 11.87
C VAL A 153 11.54 18.66 13.18
N THR A 154 10.32 19.14 13.39
CA THR A 154 9.93 19.93 14.57
C THR A 154 8.77 19.28 15.31
N LEU A 155 8.61 19.64 16.57
CA LEU A 155 7.48 19.24 17.40
C LEU A 155 6.27 20.14 17.13
N ASN A 156 5.09 19.64 17.51
CA ASN A 156 3.83 20.39 17.48
C ASN A 156 2.96 19.99 18.70
N ALA A 157 1.75 20.55 18.80
CA ALA A 157 0.85 20.27 19.93
C ALA A 157 0.57 18.76 20.10
N ARG A 158 0.36 18.04 19.00
CA ARG A 158 0.10 16.58 19.02
C ARG A 158 1.32 15.78 19.45
N SER A 159 2.54 16.25 19.15
CA SER A 159 3.76 15.64 19.69
C SER A 159 3.71 15.55 21.22
N TRP A 160 3.25 16.62 21.88
CA TRP A 160 3.16 16.68 23.33
C TRP A 160 2.01 15.85 23.91
N GLU A 161 0.89 15.72 23.19
CA GLU A 161 -0.20 14.80 23.56
C GLU A 161 0.31 13.35 23.62
N VAL A 162 1.10 12.93 22.62
CA VAL A 162 1.68 11.58 22.56
C VAL A 162 2.69 11.34 23.70
N LEU A 163 3.53 12.34 24.00
CA LEU A 163 4.50 12.23 25.11
C LEU A 163 3.86 12.21 26.50
N ARG A 164 2.61 12.66 26.64
CA ARG A 164 1.85 12.66 27.91
C ARG A 164 0.85 11.52 28.02
N ASP A 165 0.94 10.52 27.13
CA ASP A 165 -0.01 9.39 27.03
C ASP A 165 -1.47 9.86 26.81
N GLN A 166 -1.69 11.05 26.24
CA GLN A 166 -3.03 11.58 25.98
C GLN A 166 -3.58 11.16 24.61
N ARG A 167 -2.74 10.57 23.76
CA ARG A 167 -3.10 10.12 22.41
C ARG A 167 -2.32 8.89 22.01
N GLU A 168 -3.05 7.82 21.68
CA GLU A 168 -2.46 6.59 21.16
C GLU A 168 -1.97 6.76 19.71
N VAL A 169 -0.85 6.12 19.38
CA VAL A 169 -0.23 6.18 18.05
C VAL A 169 -0.12 4.78 17.50
N VAL A 170 -0.57 4.60 16.26
CA VAL A 170 -0.42 3.37 15.50
C VAL A 170 0.56 3.62 14.36
N LEU A 171 1.59 2.78 14.28
CA LEU A 171 2.58 2.75 13.21
C LEU A 171 2.46 1.42 12.48
N LEU A 172 2.71 1.43 11.18
CA LEU A 172 2.78 0.24 10.36
C LEU A 172 4.21 -0.28 10.33
N GLU A 173 4.38 -1.59 10.32
CA GLU A 173 5.67 -2.21 10.08
C GLU A 173 6.18 -1.82 8.67
N PRO A 174 7.40 -1.25 8.57
CA PRO A 174 7.98 -0.95 7.27
C PRO A 174 8.27 -2.26 6.53
N ARG A 175 7.60 -2.50 5.39
CA ARG A 175 7.84 -3.70 4.58
C ARG A 175 9.31 -3.73 4.14
N LEU A 176 10.12 -4.58 4.76
CA LEU A 176 11.30 -5.14 4.11
C LEU A 176 10.80 -5.86 2.86
N LYS A 177 11.48 -5.70 1.71
CA LYS A 177 11.06 -6.30 0.43
C LYS A 177 10.96 -7.82 0.53
N GLN A 178 9.82 -8.34 0.99
CA GLN A 178 9.33 -9.64 0.58
C GLN A 178 8.20 -9.35 -0.40
N ALA A 179 8.50 -9.61 -1.67
CA ALA A 179 7.51 -9.70 -2.72
C ALA A 179 6.62 -10.90 -2.42
N ASN A 180 5.72 -10.77 -1.45
CA ASN A 180 4.66 -11.74 -1.26
C ASN A 180 3.66 -11.51 -2.38
N ARG A 181 3.79 -12.34 -3.42
CA ARG A 181 2.72 -12.66 -4.35
C ARG A 181 1.48 -12.89 -3.51
N SER A 182 0.45 -12.09 -3.74
CA SER A 182 -0.81 -12.17 -3.00
C SER A 182 -1.28 -13.63 -2.99
N ARG A 183 -1.76 -14.10 -1.84
CA ARG A 183 -2.30 -15.47 -1.61
C ARG A 183 -3.31 -15.91 -2.69
N SER A 184 -3.94 -14.94 -3.35
CA SER A 184 -4.77 -15.08 -4.56
C SER A 184 -4.10 -15.88 -5.69
N GLU A 185 -2.77 -15.82 -5.85
CA GLU A 185 -2.07 -16.60 -6.86
C GLU A 185 -1.77 -18.04 -6.43
N ALA A 186 -1.71 -18.36 -5.13
CA ALA A 186 -1.28 -19.67 -4.65
C ALA A 186 -2.42 -20.72 -4.63
N ASP A 187 -3.62 -20.32 -4.21
CA ASP A 187 -4.79 -21.23 -4.16
C ASP A 187 -5.34 -21.58 -5.55
N ASP A 188 -5.03 -20.82 -6.59
CA ASP A 188 -5.61 -21.03 -7.93
C ASP A 188 -4.86 -22.07 -8.79
N TRP A 189 -3.84 -22.77 -8.26
CA TRP A 189 -3.09 -23.78 -9.02
C TRP A 189 -3.38 -25.23 -8.65
N GLU A 190 -4.18 -25.48 -7.60
CA GLU A 190 -4.53 -26.84 -7.22
C GLU A 190 -5.32 -27.53 -8.35
N GLY A 191 -4.88 -28.73 -8.74
CA GLY A 191 -5.45 -29.50 -9.87
C GLY A 191 -5.17 -28.93 -11.26
N VAL A 192 -4.42 -27.84 -11.41
CA VAL A 192 -4.13 -27.23 -12.72
C VAL A 192 -2.93 -27.91 -13.37
N ASP A 193 -3.12 -28.46 -14.57
CA ASP A 193 -1.99 -28.91 -15.39
C ASP A 193 -1.19 -27.70 -15.88
N ARG A 194 0.03 -27.53 -15.35
CA ARG A 194 0.93 -26.42 -15.67
C ARG A 194 1.43 -26.45 -17.12
N ASN A 195 1.59 -27.64 -17.71
CA ASN A 195 2.01 -27.77 -19.10
C ASN A 195 0.88 -27.33 -20.03
N LEU A 196 -0.33 -27.83 -19.81
CA LEU A 196 -1.51 -27.43 -20.57
C LEU A 196 -1.79 -25.92 -20.41
N PHE A 197 -1.67 -25.38 -19.19
CA PHE A 197 -1.80 -23.94 -18.96
C PHE A 197 -0.81 -23.14 -19.82
N GLU A 198 0.45 -23.54 -19.87
CA GLU A 198 1.48 -22.80 -20.63
C GLU A 198 1.23 -22.92 -22.15
N ARG A 199 0.78 -24.07 -22.65
CA ARG A 199 0.36 -24.22 -24.06
C ARG A 199 -0.82 -23.32 -24.41
N LEU A 200 -1.83 -23.25 -23.52
CA LEU A 200 -2.96 -22.33 -23.67
C LEU A 200 -2.53 -20.86 -23.60
N ARG A 201 -1.58 -20.51 -22.74
CA ARG A 201 -1.02 -19.17 -22.62
C ARG A 201 -0.29 -18.75 -23.90
N GLN A 202 0.52 -19.63 -24.46
CA GLN A 202 1.23 -19.39 -25.73
C GLN A 202 0.26 -19.26 -26.90
N TRP A 203 -0.77 -20.10 -26.98
CA TRP A 203 -1.83 -19.95 -27.96
C TRP A 203 -2.56 -18.61 -27.82
N ARG A 204 -2.96 -18.24 -26.59
CA ARG A 204 -3.64 -16.97 -26.32
C ARG A 204 -2.81 -15.79 -26.80
N ARG A 205 -1.50 -15.80 -26.53
CA ARG A 205 -0.58 -14.75 -26.98
C ARG A 205 -0.55 -14.65 -28.51
N ARG A 206 -0.43 -15.77 -29.22
CA ARG A 206 -0.46 -15.80 -30.70
C ARG A 206 -1.77 -15.23 -31.27
N VAL A 207 -2.91 -15.57 -30.67
CA VAL A 207 -4.24 -15.06 -31.09
C VAL A 207 -4.40 -13.56 -30.78
N ALA A 208 -3.85 -13.11 -29.65
CA ALA A 208 -3.87 -11.72 -29.26
C ALA A 208 -3.02 -10.84 -30.20
N ASP A 209 -1.80 -11.32 -30.50
CA ASP A 209 -0.86 -10.66 -31.40
C ASP A 209 -1.43 -10.56 -32.82
N SER A 210 -2.06 -11.62 -33.33
CA SER A 210 -2.69 -11.60 -34.68
C SER A 210 -3.90 -10.66 -34.78
N ARG A 211 -4.57 -10.37 -33.66
CA ARG A 211 -5.72 -9.46 -33.59
C ARG A 211 -5.35 -8.05 -33.14
N GLY A 212 -4.09 -7.79 -32.80
CA GLY A 212 -3.63 -6.50 -32.26
C GLY A 212 -4.32 -6.11 -30.95
N LYS A 213 -4.72 -7.08 -30.14
CA LYS A 213 -5.46 -6.87 -28.88
C LYS A 213 -4.69 -7.39 -27.68
N PRO A 214 -4.89 -6.84 -26.47
CA PRO A 214 -4.32 -7.41 -25.25
C PRO A 214 -4.75 -8.87 -25.03
N ALA A 215 -3.83 -9.72 -24.55
CA ALA A 215 -4.06 -11.16 -24.42
C ALA A 215 -5.24 -11.52 -23.49
N TRP A 216 -5.44 -10.76 -22.41
CA TRP A 216 -6.55 -10.98 -21.47
C TRP A 216 -7.93 -10.78 -22.10
N THR A 217 -8.03 -10.04 -23.23
CA THR A 217 -9.29 -9.85 -23.96
C THR A 217 -9.72 -11.11 -24.71
N ILE A 218 -8.77 -12.00 -25.03
CA ILE A 218 -9.07 -13.32 -25.62
C ILE A 218 -9.66 -14.22 -24.52
N LEU A 219 -8.84 -14.58 -23.52
CA LEU A 219 -9.24 -15.30 -22.31
C LEU A 219 -8.43 -14.78 -21.11
N ASP A 220 -9.06 -14.62 -19.95
CA ASP A 220 -8.36 -14.30 -18.70
C ASP A 220 -7.62 -15.53 -18.13
N ASP A 221 -6.67 -15.31 -17.21
CA ASP A 221 -5.88 -16.40 -16.61
C ASP A 221 -6.75 -17.37 -15.79
N LYS A 222 -7.87 -16.90 -15.21
CA LYS A 222 -8.80 -17.77 -14.47
C LYS A 222 -9.46 -18.78 -15.41
N ALA A 223 -9.86 -18.37 -16.61
CA ALA A 223 -10.40 -19.26 -17.64
C ALA A 223 -9.35 -20.27 -18.11
N LEU A 224 -8.11 -19.84 -18.33
CA LEU A 224 -7.02 -20.77 -18.69
C LEU A 224 -6.75 -21.80 -17.60
N ARG A 225 -6.76 -21.40 -16.32
CA ARG A 225 -6.61 -22.31 -15.17
C ARG A 225 -7.80 -23.25 -15.03
N SER A 226 -9.03 -22.77 -15.25
CA SER A 226 -10.24 -23.62 -15.25
C SER A 226 -10.16 -24.70 -16.32
N ILE A 227 -9.77 -24.34 -17.55
CA ILE A 227 -9.62 -25.30 -18.66
C ILE A 227 -8.50 -26.30 -18.37
N ALA A 228 -7.35 -25.83 -17.90
CA ALA A 228 -6.22 -26.70 -17.59
C ALA A 228 -6.47 -27.63 -16.40
N ARG A 229 -7.41 -27.29 -15.53
CA ARG A 229 -7.88 -28.13 -14.41
C ARG A 229 -8.90 -29.16 -14.87
N GLU A 230 -9.90 -28.75 -15.63
CA GLU A 230 -11.03 -29.63 -16.01
C GLU A 230 -10.78 -30.47 -17.28
N GLN A 231 -9.80 -30.08 -18.10
CA GLN A 231 -9.40 -30.77 -19.34
C GLN A 231 -10.59 -31.22 -20.21
N PRO A 232 -11.49 -30.29 -20.59
CA PRO A 232 -12.71 -30.63 -21.32
C PRO A 232 -12.42 -31.28 -22.67
N ASP A 233 -13.20 -32.30 -23.01
CA ASP A 233 -13.06 -33.11 -24.24
C ASP A 233 -14.08 -32.75 -25.33
N SER A 234 -15.07 -31.93 -24.98
CA SER A 234 -16.23 -31.58 -25.80
C SER A 234 -16.62 -30.10 -25.64
N PRO A 235 -17.29 -29.49 -26.64
CA PRO A 235 -17.77 -28.12 -26.54
C PRO A 235 -18.70 -27.89 -25.33
N ALA A 236 -19.53 -28.87 -25.01
CA ALA A 236 -20.43 -28.82 -23.85
C ALA A 236 -19.66 -28.83 -22.51
N ALA A 237 -18.57 -29.60 -22.42
CA ALA A 237 -17.69 -29.57 -21.25
C ALA A 237 -16.93 -28.25 -21.15
N LEU A 238 -16.47 -27.71 -22.29
CA LEU A 238 -15.76 -26.44 -22.33
C LEU A 238 -16.63 -25.26 -21.88
N LEU A 239 -17.94 -25.28 -22.17
CA LEU A 239 -18.89 -24.26 -21.71
C LEU A 239 -19.11 -24.28 -20.18
N ARG A 240 -18.84 -25.41 -19.51
CA ARG A 240 -18.94 -25.51 -18.04
C ARG A 240 -17.73 -24.92 -17.32
N CYS A 241 -16.61 -24.71 -18.02
CA CYS A 241 -15.42 -24.08 -17.45
C CYS A 241 -15.70 -22.60 -17.11
N LYS A 242 -15.24 -22.17 -15.94
CA LYS A 242 -15.38 -20.77 -15.50
C LYS A 242 -14.71 -19.82 -16.50
N GLY A 243 -15.42 -18.78 -16.90
CA GLY A 243 -14.91 -17.77 -17.85
C GLY A 243 -15.07 -18.14 -19.33
N ILE A 244 -15.72 -19.27 -19.66
CA ILE A 244 -16.12 -19.61 -21.03
C ILE A 244 -17.63 -19.37 -21.21
N GLY A 245 -17.98 -18.36 -21.99
CA GLY A 245 -19.35 -18.14 -22.45
C GLY A 245 -19.51 -18.56 -23.91
N GLU A 246 -20.76 -18.58 -24.40
CA GLU A 246 -21.12 -19.01 -25.76
C GLU A 246 -20.28 -18.33 -26.84
N LYS A 247 -20.04 -17.01 -26.71
CA LYS A 247 -19.20 -16.26 -27.67
C LYS A 247 -17.75 -16.74 -27.70
N ARG A 248 -17.13 -16.96 -26.54
CA ARG A 248 -15.74 -17.47 -26.45
C ARG A 248 -15.66 -18.91 -26.95
N LEU A 249 -16.71 -19.71 -26.70
CA LEU A 249 -16.82 -21.06 -27.24
C LEU A 249 -16.93 -21.04 -28.77
N ALA A 250 -17.76 -20.17 -29.34
CA ALA A 250 -17.90 -20.02 -30.79
C ALA A 250 -16.59 -19.54 -31.44
N ASP A 251 -15.94 -18.54 -30.84
CA ASP A 251 -14.74 -17.92 -31.41
C ASP A 251 -13.48 -18.79 -31.28
N HIS A 252 -13.39 -19.61 -30.23
CA HIS A 252 -12.13 -20.25 -29.82
C HIS A 252 -12.24 -21.72 -29.41
N GLY A 253 -13.45 -22.29 -29.31
CA GLY A 253 -13.69 -23.62 -28.76
C GLY A 253 -12.93 -24.73 -29.48
N THR A 254 -12.93 -24.73 -30.81
CA THR A 254 -12.23 -25.73 -31.62
C THR A 254 -10.72 -25.71 -31.36
N ALA A 255 -10.10 -24.52 -31.39
CA ALA A 255 -8.67 -24.38 -31.17
C ALA A 255 -8.25 -24.80 -29.75
N ILE A 256 -9.08 -24.51 -28.74
CA ILE A 256 -8.83 -24.92 -27.35
C ILE A 256 -8.89 -26.44 -27.22
N LEU A 257 -9.89 -27.09 -27.79
CA LEU A 257 -10.04 -28.55 -27.76
C LEU A 257 -8.89 -29.26 -28.49
N GLU A 258 -8.40 -28.69 -29.59
CA GLU A 258 -7.20 -29.19 -30.28
C GLU A 258 -5.94 -29.13 -29.41
N ILE A 259 -5.75 -28.03 -28.67
CA ILE A 259 -4.61 -27.89 -27.75
C ILE A 259 -4.70 -28.94 -26.63
N ILE A 260 -5.89 -29.17 -26.07
CA ILE A 260 -6.08 -30.19 -25.03
C ILE A 260 -5.73 -31.58 -25.57
N ARG A 261 -6.20 -31.92 -26.78
CA ARG A 261 -5.95 -33.23 -27.42
C ARG A 261 -4.50 -33.44 -27.85
N GLY A 262 -3.84 -32.40 -28.36
CA GLY A 262 -2.45 -32.45 -28.83
C GLY A 262 -1.37 -32.50 -27.75
N GLY A 263 -1.73 -32.82 -26.50
CA GLY A 263 -0.80 -33.04 -25.39
C GLY A 263 -0.95 -34.40 -24.71
N LYS A 264 -1.69 -35.33 -25.33
CA LYS A 264 -1.68 -36.75 -24.96
C LYS A 264 -0.62 -37.51 -25.73
#